data_AF-A0A1H0FSI1-F1
#
_entry.id   AF-A0A1H0FSI1-F1
#
_cell.length_a   1.000
_cell.length_b   1.000
_cell.length_c   1.000
_cell.angle_alpha   90.00
_cell.angle_beta   90.00
_cell.angle_gamma   90.00
#
_symmetry.space_group_name_H-M   'P 1'
#
loop_
_entity.id
_entity.type
_entity.pdbx_description
1 polymer ?
#
loop_
_entity_poly.entity_id
_entity_poly.type
_entity_poly.pdbx_seq_one_letter_code
_entity_poly.pdbx_strand_id
1 'polypeptide(L)'
;MTLDGFLSFLALFIAFYAIVSPVTRLRAQLHLAVQIPLALLAVLLVLYFEFFSLLGQPCQLPNAEACRWLVFPNDGSFTPPQAAFLVVFVWMIAAGGLNFLLKPGPRSLTTIGKIVQTLLYEHRFAELLDFLRSHLDLIEAVAERRLRRQRLYDWVADTDWFRRQKVRSFVPIEEDADEDELPTPGYRKRMYEAFRHQIRFLRHLIPSGHKAQVTAENVARVLLRSEEFRKFLVTLRPDALPDLMAIKLQLRFDFSDKVLRDLIADGGSRLYQEIEHNQNLAEKGGYAIPEENVLLRHLFGDAEVAHQLGAWKPVGDAIINMIRGGAKTGYAADLNDLPDNFDDERWRDPTFVGIRYFDIMVNEAMRQGVPYHMWLFYLPLILKELDEIYDTSSETIDTITEFPTRNARLMYEIFAVLGDWVKNIRHLDKSSPHAAISDAGEFASGVIPMDAAIALGTAMATVALSNRIGDTFAGYLHDCVLSDIASLSKEGLEGQMRAKLIRAIISGGNRHLTGRYGERLKTFVAMADHVLRHSVNDYTDALEAAFPEYRARR
;
A
#
# COMPACT_ATOMS: atom_id res chain seq x y z
N MET A 1 17.98 35.24 -43.45
CA MET A 1 17.33 35.90 -42.31
C MET A 1 18.41 36.77 -41.75
N THR A 2 18.25 38.10 -41.61
CA THR A 2 19.41 38.92 -41.18
C THR A 2 19.98 38.40 -39.87
N LEU A 3 21.29 38.57 -39.66
CA LEU A 3 21.98 38.13 -38.45
C LEU A 3 21.26 38.61 -37.17
N ASP A 4 20.66 39.79 -37.23
CA ASP A 4 19.80 40.37 -36.18
C ASP A 4 18.53 39.56 -35.91
N GLY A 5 17.92 38.99 -36.94
CA GLY A 5 16.78 38.09 -36.81
C GLY A 5 17.15 36.78 -36.09
N PHE A 6 18.33 36.22 -36.38
CA PHE A 6 18.81 35.00 -35.71
C PHE A 6 19.15 35.25 -34.24
N LEU A 7 19.78 36.38 -33.94
CA LEU A 7 20.05 36.80 -32.56
C LEU A 7 18.76 37.07 -31.78
N SER A 8 17.78 37.75 -32.41
CA SER A 8 16.47 37.99 -31.80
C SER A 8 15.74 36.67 -31.49
N PHE A 9 15.85 35.69 -32.38
CA PHE A 9 15.29 34.35 -32.18
C PHE A 9 15.98 33.60 -31.02
N LEU A 10 17.32 33.64 -30.95
CA LEU A 10 18.07 33.03 -29.86
C LEU A 10 17.71 33.67 -28.51
N ALA A 11 17.55 34.99 -28.48
CA ALA A 11 17.11 35.72 -27.29
C ALA A 11 15.70 35.31 -26.85
N LEU A 12 14.76 35.19 -27.79
CA LEU A 12 13.40 34.70 -27.51
C LEU A 12 13.42 33.25 -26.98
N PHE A 13 14.27 32.39 -27.54
CA PHE A 13 14.42 31.01 -27.07
C PHE A 13 14.99 30.94 -25.64
N ILE A 14 15.99 31.76 -25.32
CA ILE A 14 16.54 31.88 -23.96
C ILE A 14 15.48 32.40 -22.98
N ALA A 15 14.71 33.42 -23.40
CA ALA A 15 13.60 33.96 -22.60
C ALA A 15 12.50 32.91 -22.36
N PHE A 16 12.12 32.15 -23.39
CA PHE A 16 11.18 31.04 -23.27
C PHE A 16 11.72 29.97 -22.32
N TYR A 17 12.97 29.54 -22.49
CA TYR A 17 13.62 28.58 -21.58
C TYR A 17 13.63 29.07 -20.13
N ALA A 18 13.78 30.37 -19.90
CA ALA A 18 13.73 31.00 -18.58
C ALA A 18 12.31 31.10 -17.97
N ILE A 19 11.25 30.96 -18.77
CA ILE A 19 9.84 30.96 -18.33
C ILE A 19 9.30 29.53 -18.15
N VAL A 20 9.82 28.58 -18.91
CA VAL A 20 9.41 27.16 -18.89
C VAL A 20 9.61 26.56 -17.49
N SER A 21 8.67 25.72 -17.05
CA SER A 21 8.68 25.13 -15.70
C SER A 21 9.94 24.28 -15.47
N PRO A 22 10.43 24.17 -14.22
CA PRO A 22 11.64 23.41 -13.91
C PRO A 22 11.60 21.97 -14.42
N VAL A 23 10.44 21.31 -14.30
CA VAL A 23 10.21 19.93 -14.77
C VAL A 23 10.40 19.80 -16.28
N THR A 24 9.89 20.76 -17.06
CA THR A 24 10.09 20.79 -18.52
C THR A 24 11.54 21.06 -18.92
N ARG A 25 12.29 21.86 -18.13
CA ARG A 25 13.74 22.04 -18.36
C ARG A 25 14.51 20.76 -18.09
N LEU A 26 14.19 20.06 -17.00
CA LEU A 26 14.79 18.78 -16.64
C LEU A 26 14.48 17.70 -17.69
N ARG A 27 13.26 17.69 -18.24
CA ARG A 27 12.89 16.80 -19.35
C ARG A 27 13.67 17.10 -20.62
N ALA A 28 13.83 18.37 -20.98
CA ALA A 28 14.67 18.78 -22.10
C ALA A 28 16.14 18.32 -21.92
N GLN A 29 16.65 18.33 -20.68
CA GLN A 29 17.99 17.81 -20.38
C GLN A 29 18.12 16.31 -20.65
N LEU A 30 17.07 15.51 -20.44
CA LEU A 30 17.08 14.07 -20.74
C LEU A 30 17.27 13.76 -22.24
N HIS A 31 16.86 14.68 -23.12
CA HIS A 31 16.94 14.52 -24.58
C HIS A 31 18.08 15.30 -25.23
N LEU A 32 18.95 15.97 -24.44
CA LEU A 32 20.10 16.74 -24.94
C LEU A 32 20.96 15.96 -25.94
N ALA A 33 21.17 14.66 -25.71
CA ALA A 33 21.97 13.82 -26.60
C ALA A 33 21.40 13.70 -28.03
N VAL A 34 20.10 13.90 -28.21
CA VAL A 34 19.44 13.91 -29.53
C VAL A 34 19.20 15.33 -30.03
N GLN A 35 18.95 16.26 -29.12
CA GLN A 35 18.68 17.67 -29.46
C GLN A 35 19.95 18.41 -29.93
N ILE A 36 21.13 18.13 -29.36
CA ILE A 36 22.41 18.74 -29.76
C ILE A 36 22.76 18.47 -31.24
N PRO A 37 22.82 17.22 -31.74
CA PRO A 37 23.15 16.97 -33.14
C PRO A 37 22.08 17.53 -34.09
N LEU A 38 20.81 17.49 -33.70
CA LEU A 38 19.72 18.08 -34.48
C LEU A 38 19.84 19.60 -34.57
N ALA A 39 20.18 20.27 -33.46
CA ALA A 39 20.45 21.71 -33.43
C ALA A 39 21.70 22.09 -34.23
N LEU A 40 22.77 21.30 -34.14
CA LEU A 40 24.01 21.53 -34.89
C LEU A 40 23.77 21.40 -36.40
N LEU A 41 22.98 20.39 -36.82
CA LEU A 41 22.56 20.23 -38.21
C LEU A 41 21.74 21.45 -38.69
N ALA A 42 20.80 21.93 -37.88
CA ALA A 42 20.00 23.10 -38.20
C ALA A 42 20.86 24.37 -38.33
N VAL A 43 21.81 24.59 -37.41
CA VAL A 43 22.74 25.72 -37.45
C VAL A 43 23.62 25.64 -38.71
N LEU A 44 24.16 24.46 -39.04
CA LEU A 44 24.95 24.27 -40.26
C LEU A 44 24.13 24.58 -41.52
N LEU A 45 22.88 24.14 -41.58
CA LEU A 45 21.97 24.43 -42.70
C LEU A 45 21.64 25.93 -42.79
N VAL A 46 21.37 26.60 -41.67
CA VAL A 46 21.13 28.05 -41.64
C VAL A 46 22.37 28.81 -42.13
N LEU A 47 23.56 28.45 -41.66
CA LEU A 47 24.82 29.07 -42.13
C LEU A 47 25.06 28.80 -43.62
N TYR A 48 24.78 27.58 -44.10
CA TYR A 48 24.88 27.27 -45.52
C TYR A 48 23.97 28.14 -46.38
N PHE A 49 22.71 28.35 -45.96
CA PHE A 49 21.76 29.19 -46.70
C PHE A 49 22.08 30.68 -46.62
N GLU A 50 22.62 31.18 -45.50
CA GLU A 50 22.99 32.59 -45.35
C GLU A 50 24.27 32.93 -46.14
N PHE A 51 25.23 32.00 -46.21
CA PHE A 51 26.48 32.14 -46.98
C PHE A 51 26.38 31.51 -48.39
N PHE A 52 25.18 31.21 -48.87
CA PHE A 52 24.97 30.54 -50.16
C PHE A 52 25.58 31.33 -51.33
N SER A 53 25.57 32.66 -51.27
CA SER A 53 26.19 33.53 -52.28
C SER A 53 27.72 33.45 -52.35
N LEU A 54 28.37 32.97 -51.28
CA LEU A 54 29.83 32.83 -51.15
C LEU A 54 30.30 31.37 -51.31
N LEU A 55 29.49 30.40 -50.87
CA LEU A 55 29.80 28.98 -50.83
C LEU A 55 29.15 28.16 -51.95
N GLY A 56 28.25 28.77 -52.74
CA GLY A 56 27.59 28.12 -53.87
C GLY A 56 28.61 27.69 -54.92
N GLN A 57 29.09 26.45 -54.82
CA GLN A 57 29.92 25.88 -55.88
C GLN A 57 29.07 25.65 -57.13
N PRO A 58 29.55 26.03 -58.33
CA PRO A 58 28.88 25.65 -59.56
C PRO A 58 28.86 24.12 -59.66
N CYS A 59 27.68 23.52 -59.84
CA CYS A 59 27.49 22.08 -59.91
C CYS A 59 28.31 21.50 -61.09
N GLN A 60 29.37 20.74 -60.81
CA GLN A 60 30.21 20.07 -61.83
C GLN A 60 29.82 18.61 -62.09
N LEU A 61 28.66 18.16 -61.58
CA LEU A 61 28.19 16.78 -61.74
C LEU A 61 27.40 16.60 -63.05
N PRO A 62 27.65 15.53 -63.84
CA PRO A 62 27.07 15.33 -65.17
C PRO A 62 25.57 14.95 -65.17
N ASN A 63 24.99 14.65 -64.01
CA ASN A 63 23.56 14.36 -63.87
C ASN A 63 22.80 15.63 -63.43
N ALA A 64 22.40 16.43 -64.41
CA ALA A 64 21.78 17.75 -64.24
C ALA A 64 20.45 17.76 -63.44
N GLU A 65 19.78 16.62 -63.28
CA GLU A 65 18.48 16.56 -62.57
C GLU A 65 18.61 16.61 -61.04
N ALA A 66 19.68 16.06 -60.46
CA ALA A 66 19.93 16.15 -59.02
C ALA A 66 20.39 17.56 -58.60
N CYS A 67 21.10 18.26 -59.48
CA CYS A 67 21.56 19.64 -59.23
C CYS A 67 20.43 20.68 -59.22
N ARG A 68 19.25 20.38 -59.82
CA ARG A 68 18.09 21.29 -59.80
C ARG A 68 17.55 21.55 -58.39
N TRP A 69 17.74 20.61 -57.45
CA TRP A 69 17.33 20.78 -56.04
C TRP A 69 18.32 21.61 -55.22
N LEU A 70 19.54 21.82 -55.72
CA LEU A 70 20.62 22.54 -55.02
C LEU A 70 20.82 23.98 -55.52
N VAL A 71 20.09 24.39 -56.56
CA VAL A 71 20.16 25.73 -57.15
C VAL A 71 18.83 26.45 -56.93
N PHE A 72 18.88 27.61 -56.26
CA PHE A 72 17.68 28.43 -56.03
C PHE A 72 17.14 29.01 -57.36
N PRO A 73 15.82 29.09 -57.54
CA PRO A 73 15.23 29.68 -58.74
C PRO A 73 15.60 31.16 -58.83
N ASN A 74 16.07 31.60 -60.01
CA ASN A 74 16.42 33.00 -60.28
C ASN A 74 15.19 33.93 -60.33
N ASP A 75 13.99 33.36 -60.21
CA ASP A 75 12.69 33.99 -60.39
C ASP A 75 12.25 34.80 -59.15
N GLY A 76 13.06 34.81 -58.08
CA GLY A 76 12.78 35.54 -56.83
C GLY A 76 11.65 34.95 -55.97
N SER A 77 11.05 33.84 -56.40
CA SER A 77 9.94 33.17 -55.71
C SER A 77 10.34 32.53 -54.38
N PHE A 78 11.62 32.18 -54.19
CA PHE A 78 12.13 31.60 -52.95
C PHE A 78 13.57 32.04 -52.69
N THR A 79 13.76 32.86 -51.66
CA THR A 79 15.07 33.45 -51.34
C THR A 79 15.82 32.61 -50.29
N PRO A 80 17.18 32.58 -50.32
CA PRO A 80 17.96 31.86 -49.30
C PRO A 80 17.62 32.27 -47.84
N PRO A 81 17.32 33.55 -47.53
CA PRO A 81 16.80 33.95 -46.24
C PRO A 81 15.49 33.27 -45.79
N GLN A 82 14.56 33.00 -46.72
CA GLN A 82 13.30 32.30 -46.44
C GLN A 82 13.54 30.80 -46.21
N ALA A 83 14.50 30.20 -46.92
CA ALA A 83 14.94 28.82 -46.69
C ALA A 83 15.52 28.63 -45.29
N ALA A 84 16.39 29.55 -44.84
CA ALA A 84 16.95 29.53 -43.49
C ALA A 84 15.86 29.63 -42.40
N PHE A 85 14.84 30.48 -42.61
CA PHE A 85 13.69 30.56 -41.69
C PHE A 85 12.89 29.25 -41.64
N LEU A 86 12.65 28.62 -42.80
CA LEU A 86 11.94 27.34 -42.88
C LEU A 86 12.71 26.23 -42.15
N VAL A 87 14.04 26.21 -42.26
CA VAL A 87 14.89 25.26 -41.51
C VAL A 87 14.72 25.43 -40.00
N VAL A 88 14.76 26.67 -39.49
CA VAL A 88 14.55 26.93 -38.05
C VAL A 88 13.15 26.51 -37.61
N PHE A 89 12.13 26.80 -38.43
CA PHE A 89 10.75 26.43 -38.14
C PHE A 89 10.53 24.90 -38.10
N VAL A 90 11.04 24.18 -39.11
CA VAL A 90 10.98 22.71 -39.16
C VAL A 90 11.80 22.10 -38.03
N TRP A 91 12.96 22.67 -37.71
CA TRP A 91 13.76 22.25 -36.57
C TRP A 91 13.01 22.41 -35.25
N MET A 92 12.30 23.52 -35.03
CA MET A 92 11.49 23.71 -33.81
C MET A 92 10.36 22.68 -33.70
N ILE A 93 9.63 22.44 -34.79
CA ILE A 93 8.57 21.42 -34.82
C ILE A 93 9.17 20.04 -34.55
N ALA A 94 10.30 19.72 -35.17
CA ALA A 94 10.99 18.45 -34.97
C ALA A 94 11.54 18.30 -33.54
N ALA A 95 12.14 19.36 -32.97
CA ALA A 95 12.70 19.37 -31.62
C ALA A 95 11.61 19.26 -30.55
N GLY A 96 10.52 20.02 -30.69
CA GLY A 96 9.35 19.94 -29.83
C GLY A 96 8.63 18.59 -29.96
N GLY A 97 8.43 18.12 -31.19
CA GLY A 97 7.87 16.80 -31.48
C GLY A 97 8.71 15.66 -30.90
N LEU A 98 10.03 15.69 -31.06
CA LEU A 98 10.94 14.70 -30.46
C LEU A 98 10.86 14.71 -28.93
N ASN A 99 10.82 15.88 -28.30
CA ASN A 99 10.77 15.99 -26.84
C ASN A 99 9.45 15.43 -26.26
N PHE A 100 8.36 15.53 -27.03
CA PHE A 100 7.07 14.99 -26.64
C PHE A 100 6.94 13.48 -26.94
N LEU A 101 7.45 13.03 -28.09
CA LEU A 101 7.27 11.66 -28.60
C LEU A 101 8.33 10.68 -28.09
N LEU A 102 9.56 11.13 -27.82
CA LEU A 102 10.62 10.24 -27.36
C LEU A 102 10.40 9.89 -25.89
N LYS A 103 9.97 8.65 -25.64
CA LYS A 103 9.98 8.11 -24.28
C LYS A 103 11.43 7.92 -23.80
N PRO A 104 11.77 8.33 -22.56
CA PRO A 104 13.10 8.14 -22.00
C PRO A 104 13.47 6.66 -21.99
N GLY A 105 14.69 6.37 -22.46
CA GLY A 105 15.20 5.01 -22.58
C GLY A 105 16.12 4.62 -21.42
N PRO A 106 16.62 3.37 -21.37
CA PRO A 106 17.49 2.91 -20.28
C PRO A 106 18.79 3.70 -20.09
N ARG A 107 19.23 4.41 -21.15
CA ARG A 107 20.43 5.26 -21.11
C ARG A 107 20.20 6.58 -20.38
N SER A 108 18.96 7.09 -20.31
CA SER A 108 18.67 8.34 -19.60
C SER A 108 18.58 8.14 -18.09
N LEU A 109 18.54 6.90 -17.59
CA LEU A 109 18.47 6.60 -16.15
C LEU A 109 19.63 7.14 -15.34
N THR A 110 20.82 7.23 -15.92
CA THR A 110 21.97 7.88 -15.26
C THR A 110 21.76 9.37 -15.07
N THR A 111 21.05 10.02 -15.99
CA THR A 111 20.71 11.44 -15.92
C THR A 111 19.52 11.65 -14.97
N ILE A 112 18.49 10.80 -15.06
CA ILE A 112 17.37 10.75 -14.11
C ILE A 112 17.90 10.61 -12.68
N GLY A 113 18.83 9.68 -12.44
CA GLY A 113 19.37 9.48 -11.11
C GLY A 113 20.13 10.69 -10.56
N LYS A 114 20.90 11.39 -11.39
CA LYS A 114 21.56 12.65 -11.00
C LYS A 114 20.53 13.73 -10.66
N ILE A 115 19.51 13.90 -11.51
CA ILE A 115 18.45 14.90 -11.29
C ILE A 115 17.70 14.60 -9.99
N VAL A 116 17.32 13.35 -9.77
CA VAL A 116 16.66 12.92 -8.53
C VAL A 116 17.52 13.23 -7.30
N GLN A 117 18.82 12.90 -7.34
CA GLN A 117 19.73 13.17 -6.24
C GLN A 117 19.88 14.67 -5.98
N THR A 118 20.01 15.48 -7.03
CA THR A 118 20.10 16.94 -6.91
C THR A 118 18.82 17.52 -6.30
N LEU A 119 17.65 17.17 -6.83
CA LEU A 119 16.37 17.68 -6.32
C LEU A 119 16.10 17.23 -4.88
N LEU A 120 16.50 16.02 -4.53
CA LEU A 120 16.39 15.50 -3.17
C LEU A 120 17.29 16.29 -2.21
N TYR A 121 18.54 16.55 -2.59
CA TYR A 121 19.50 17.34 -1.80
C TYR A 121 19.10 18.81 -1.68
N GLU A 122 18.52 19.38 -2.74
CA GLU A 122 17.98 20.75 -2.75
C GLU A 122 16.63 20.88 -2.00
N HIS A 123 16.09 19.79 -1.44
CA HIS A 123 14.77 19.75 -0.78
C HIS A 123 13.60 20.24 -1.68
N ARG A 124 13.73 20.11 -3.00
CA ARG A 124 12.68 20.51 -3.97
C ARG A 124 11.71 19.35 -4.20
N PHE A 125 11.06 18.91 -3.13
CA PHE A 125 10.27 17.67 -3.13
C PHE A 125 9.04 17.70 -4.04
N ALA A 126 8.39 18.85 -4.21
CA ALA A 126 7.25 18.99 -5.12
C ALA A 126 7.67 18.74 -6.58
N GLU A 127 8.77 19.37 -7.01
CA GLU A 127 9.30 19.17 -8.36
C GLU A 127 9.86 17.76 -8.56
N LEU A 128 10.48 17.21 -7.52
CA LEU A 128 10.94 15.83 -7.51
C LEU A 128 9.79 14.87 -7.74
N LEU A 129 8.65 15.07 -7.05
CA LEU A 129 7.47 14.23 -7.17
C LEU A 129 6.86 14.31 -8.58
N ASP A 130 6.67 15.52 -9.11
CA ASP A 130 6.12 15.72 -10.46
C ASP A 130 7.03 15.10 -11.53
N PHE A 131 8.35 15.22 -11.35
CA PHE A 131 9.33 14.56 -12.21
C PHE A 131 9.27 13.04 -12.06
N LEU A 132 9.20 12.53 -10.83
CA LEU A 132 9.22 11.11 -10.52
C LEU A 132 8.01 10.38 -11.10
N ARG A 133 6.80 10.90 -10.89
CA ARG A 133 5.53 10.30 -11.37
C ARG A 133 5.59 9.95 -12.86
N SER A 134 6.15 10.83 -13.68
CA SER A 134 6.27 10.60 -15.13
C SER A 134 7.31 9.53 -15.53
N HIS A 135 8.17 9.09 -14.61
CA HIS A 135 9.27 8.15 -14.85
C HIS A 135 9.22 6.89 -13.96
N LEU A 136 8.26 6.77 -13.03
CA LEU A 136 8.14 5.62 -12.13
C LEU A 136 8.05 4.29 -12.89
N ASP A 137 7.20 4.23 -13.92
CA ASP A 137 7.06 3.02 -14.77
C ASP A 137 8.37 2.59 -15.42
N LEU A 138 9.20 3.56 -15.83
CA LEU A 138 10.50 3.27 -16.43
C LEU A 138 11.49 2.75 -15.39
N ILE A 139 11.51 3.36 -14.20
CA ILE A 139 12.36 2.93 -13.08
C ILE A 139 11.99 1.51 -12.67
N GLU A 140 10.69 1.22 -12.49
CA GLU A 140 10.18 -0.14 -12.20
C GLU A 140 10.60 -1.12 -13.30
N ALA A 141 10.25 -0.83 -14.56
CA ALA A 141 10.48 -1.75 -15.66
C ALA A 141 11.97 -2.09 -15.87
N VAL A 142 12.87 -1.15 -15.57
CA VAL A 142 14.32 -1.37 -15.69
C VAL A 142 14.88 -2.10 -14.47
N ALA A 143 14.42 -1.77 -13.27
CA ALA A 143 14.85 -2.41 -12.03
C ALA A 143 14.44 -3.89 -11.98
N GLU A 144 13.22 -4.23 -12.40
CA GLU A 144 12.73 -5.62 -12.48
C GLU A 144 13.18 -6.37 -13.76
N ARG A 145 14.07 -5.77 -14.56
CA ARG A 145 14.57 -6.31 -15.84
C ARG A 145 13.45 -6.71 -16.82
N ARG A 146 12.33 -5.99 -16.83
CA ARG A 146 11.15 -6.30 -17.66
C ARG A 146 11.27 -5.82 -19.10
N LEU A 147 12.27 -5.02 -19.45
CA LEU A 147 12.46 -4.55 -20.81
C LEU A 147 12.79 -5.69 -21.78
N ARG A 148 12.21 -5.65 -22.99
CA ARG A 148 12.43 -6.67 -24.04
C ARG A 148 13.92 -6.93 -24.30
N ARG A 149 14.76 -5.88 -24.27
CA ARG A 149 16.21 -6.00 -24.48
C ARG A 149 16.93 -6.70 -23.31
N GLN A 150 16.50 -6.48 -22.08
CA GLN A 150 17.05 -7.16 -20.90
C GLN A 150 16.60 -8.62 -20.84
N ARG A 151 15.31 -8.90 -21.12
CA ARG A 151 14.79 -10.27 -21.26
C ARG A 151 15.49 -11.05 -22.36
N LEU A 152 15.79 -10.41 -23.49
CA LEU A 152 16.54 -11.03 -24.59
C LEU A 152 17.98 -11.33 -24.15
N TYR A 153 18.65 -10.40 -23.48
CA TYR A 153 19.98 -10.65 -22.93
C TYR A 153 19.95 -11.80 -21.90
N ASP A 154 18.99 -11.82 -20.99
CA ASP A 154 18.85 -12.88 -19.98
C ASP A 154 18.54 -14.22 -20.64
N TRP A 155 17.67 -14.26 -21.64
CA TRP A 155 17.42 -15.47 -22.43
C TRP A 155 18.70 -15.99 -23.12
N VAL A 156 19.53 -15.09 -23.64
CA VAL A 156 20.83 -15.44 -24.26
C VAL A 156 21.89 -15.83 -23.21
N ALA A 157 21.88 -15.22 -22.03
CA ALA A 157 22.93 -15.32 -21.02
C ALA A 157 22.69 -16.41 -19.96
N ASP A 158 21.44 -16.76 -19.67
CA ASP A 158 21.07 -17.71 -18.61
C ASP A 158 21.43 -19.14 -19.03
N THR A 159 22.16 -19.89 -18.20
CA THR A 159 22.58 -21.28 -18.49
C THR A 159 21.54 -22.31 -18.06
N ASP A 160 20.60 -21.96 -17.17
CA ASP A 160 19.70 -22.92 -16.49
C ASP A 160 18.21 -22.56 -16.58
N TRP A 161 17.72 -22.29 -17.79
CA TRP A 161 16.29 -22.04 -18.04
C TRP A 161 15.36 -23.17 -17.52
N PHE A 162 15.80 -24.44 -17.59
CA PHE A 162 15.04 -25.58 -17.07
C PHE A 162 14.86 -25.56 -15.54
N ARG A 163 15.81 -24.97 -14.79
CA ARG A 163 15.73 -24.91 -13.33
C ARG A 163 14.67 -23.90 -12.87
N ARG A 164 14.36 -22.86 -13.67
CA ARG A 164 13.34 -21.85 -13.35
C ARG A 164 11.91 -22.27 -13.65
N GLN A 165 11.66 -23.19 -14.60
CA GLN A 165 10.30 -23.67 -14.85
C GLN A 165 9.76 -24.44 -13.63
N LYS A 166 10.64 -25.05 -12.83
CA LYS A 166 10.32 -25.71 -11.56
C LYS A 166 10.16 -24.75 -10.36
N VAL A 167 10.66 -23.51 -10.46
CA VAL A 167 10.60 -22.48 -9.38
C VAL A 167 9.44 -21.48 -9.58
N ARG A 168 8.75 -21.53 -10.73
CA ARG A 168 7.54 -20.71 -10.97
C ARG A 168 6.23 -21.36 -10.52
N SER A 169 6.28 -22.59 -10.03
CA SER A 169 5.22 -23.20 -9.23
C SER A 169 5.70 -23.28 -7.79
N PHE A 170 5.66 -22.15 -7.07
CA PHE A 170 5.56 -22.20 -5.60
C PHE A 170 4.14 -22.65 -5.27
N VAL A 171 3.91 -23.96 -5.37
CA VAL A 171 2.91 -24.65 -4.57
C VAL A 171 3.52 -24.78 -3.16
N PRO A 172 2.76 -24.60 -2.06
CA PRO A 172 3.28 -24.76 -0.72
C PRO A 172 3.90 -26.15 -0.60
N ILE A 173 5.05 -26.22 0.07
CA ILE A 173 5.73 -27.48 0.38
C ILE A 173 4.85 -28.23 1.37
N GLU A 174 4.05 -29.17 0.89
CA GLU A 174 3.72 -30.39 1.63
C GLU A 174 4.83 -31.40 1.39
N GLU A 175 5.36 -31.93 2.49
CA GLU A 175 6.34 -33.02 2.52
C GLU A 175 5.78 -34.32 1.91
N ASP A 176 6.72 -35.12 1.41
CA ASP A 176 6.63 -36.51 0.96
C ASP A 176 6.10 -36.81 -0.45
N ALA A 177 7.03 -37.09 -1.38
CA ALA A 177 6.95 -38.21 -2.33
C ALA A 177 8.23 -38.36 -3.18
N ASP A 178 8.92 -39.49 -2.96
CA ASP A 178 9.74 -40.34 -3.85
C ASP A 178 10.58 -39.74 -5.01
N GLU A 179 11.88 -40.07 -4.97
CA GLU A 179 12.87 -39.87 -6.03
C GLU A 179 12.62 -40.85 -7.20
N ASP A 180 11.89 -40.40 -8.23
CA ASP A 180 11.80 -41.11 -9.52
C ASP A 180 12.82 -40.65 -10.56
N GLU A 181 13.30 -41.63 -11.33
CA GLU A 181 14.42 -41.64 -12.27
C GLU A 181 14.46 -40.50 -13.32
N LEU A 182 15.67 -39.95 -13.54
CA LEU A 182 15.97 -38.95 -14.56
C LEU A 182 15.88 -39.52 -16.00
N PRO A 183 15.06 -38.95 -16.90
CA PRO A 183 14.98 -39.43 -18.28
C PRO A 183 16.18 -38.93 -19.13
N THR A 184 16.70 -39.81 -19.97
CA THR A 184 17.82 -39.55 -20.90
C THR A 184 17.47 -38.51 -21.97
N PRO A 185 18.40 -37.63 -22.38
CA PRO A 185 18.07 -36.49 -23.24
C PRO A 185 17.97 -36.84 -24.72
N GLY A 186 16.80 -36.61 -25.33
CA GLY A 186 16.53 -36.81 -26.76
C GLY A 186 17.20 -35.80 -27.70
N TYR A 187 17.37 -36.20 -28.96
CA TYR A 187 18.03 -35.53 -30.10
C TYR A 187 17.73 -34.02 -30.27
N ARG A 188 16.51 -33.56 -29.94
CA ARG A 188 16.14 -32.13 -29.94
C ARG A 188 16.99 -31.28 -28.98
N LYS A 189 17.44 -31.85 -27.85
CA LYS A 189 18.26 -31.15 -26.85
C LYS A 189 19.65 -30.81 -27.40
N ARG A 190 20.27 -31.74 -28.15
CA ARG A 190 21.58 -31.53 -28.79
C ARG A 190 21.53 -30.47 -29.90
N MET A 191 20.47 -30.45 -30.70
CA MET A 191 20.30 -29.44 -31.76
C MET A 191 20.08 -28.04 -31.17
N TYR A 192 19.34 -27.95 -30.06
CA TYR A 192 19.09 -26.70 -29.34
C TYR A 192 20.34 -26.19 -28.61
N GLU A 193 21.16 -27.10 -28.05
CA GLU A 193 22.45 -26.77 -27.42
C GLU A 193 23.50 -26.28 -28.43
N ALA A 194 23.52 -26.84 -29.64
CA ALA A 194 24.40 -26.40 -30.73
C ALA A 194 24.01 -25.01 -31.28
N PHE A 195 22.71 -24.78 -31.52
CA PHE A 195 22.17 -23.47 -31.91
C PHE A 195 22.46 -22.40 -30.83
N ARG A 196 22.39 -22.78 -29.55
CA ARG A 196 22.71 -21.91 -28.41
C ARG A 196 24.20 -21.56 -28.33
N HIS A 197 25.10 -22.47 -28.73
CA HIS A 197 26.54 -22.17 -28.80
C HIS A 197 26.84 -21.06 -29.81
N GLN A 198 26.16 -21.03 -30.95
CA GLN A 198 26.25 -19.94 -31.92
C GLN A 198 25.65 -18.62 -31.40
N ILE A 199 24.53 -18.68 -30.67
CA ILE A 199 23.87 -17.48 -30.11
C ILE A 199 24.65 -16.88 -28.93
N ARG A 200 25.50 -17.64 -28.23
CA ARG A 200 26.38 -17.10 -27.16
C ARG A 200 27.32 -15.99 -27.64
N PHE A 201 27.74 -16.00 -28.90
CA PHE A 201 28.56 -14.92 -29.46
C PHE A 201 27.80 -13.57 -29.44
N LEU A 202 26.48 -13.58 -29.63
CA LEU A 202 25.62 -12.40 -29.59
C LEU A 202 25.53 -11.76 -28.19
N ARG A 203 25.98 -12.44 -27.12
CA ARG A 203 26.10 -11.87 -25.77
C ARG A 203 27.03 -10.66 -25.72
N HIS A 204 28.06 -10.61 -26.56
CA HIS A 204 29.01 -9.48 -26.60
C HIS A 204 28.45 -8.25 -27.34
N LEU A 205 27.45 -8.45 -28.20
CA LEU A 205 26.82 -7.38 -28.99
C LEU A 205 25.58 -6.80 -28.30
N ILE A 206 24.92 -7.57 -27.43
CA ILE A 206 23.73 -7.12 -26.70
C ILE A 206 24.16 -6.54 -25.34
N PRO A 207 23.98 -5.22 -25.10
CA PRO A 207 24.36 -4.62 -23.81
C PRO A 207 23.50 -5.17 -22.68
N SER A 208 24.14 -5.63 -21.59
CA SER A 208 23.49 -6.26 -20.44
C SER A 208 22.50 -5.36 -19.70
N GLY A 209 22.61 -4.04 -19.85
CA GLY A 209 21.80 -3.06 -19.13
C GLY A 209 22.04 -3.03 -17.62
N HIS A 210 23.04 -3.76 -17.11
CA HIS A 210 23.31 -3.90 -15.68
C HIS A 210 23.56 -2.55 -14.99
N LYS A 211 24.31 -1.64 -15.64
CA LYS A 211 24.55 -0.28 -15.11
C LYS A 211 23.26 0.51 -14.95
N ALA A 212 22.31 0.37 -15.89
CA ALA A 212 21.02 1.06 -15.82
C ALA A 212 20.12 0.47 -14.73
N GLN A 213 20.13 -0.85 -14.55
CA GLN A 213 19.43 -1.54 -13.46
C GLN A 213 19.96 -1.10 -12.09
N VAL A 214 21.27 -1.20 -11.86
CA VAL A 214 21.89 -0.76 -10.59
C VAL A 214 21.60 0.72 -10.31
N THR A 215 21.59 1.56 -11.35
CA THR A 215 21.23 2.97 -11.20
C THR A 215 19.76 3.13 -10.79
N ALA A 216 18.83 2.43 -11.44
CA ALA A 216 17.41 2.48 -11.09
C ALA A 216 17.13 1.98 -9.67
N GLU A 217 17.76 0.87 -9.27
CA GLU A 217 17.67 0.33 -7.91
C GLU A 217 18.25 1.31 -6.88
N ASN A 218 19.39 1.94 -7.17
CA ASN A 218 19.99 2.95 -6.29
C ASN A 218 19.09 4.19 -6.16
N VAL A 219 18.50 4.65 -7.27
CA VAL A 219 17.56 5.79 -7.26
C VAL A 219 16.33 5.47 -6.42
N ALA A 220 15.69 4.33 -6.66
CA ALA A 220 14.55 3.88 -5.86
C ALA A 220 14.92 3.73 -4.37
N ARG A 221 16.12 3.19 -4.07
CA ARG A 221 16.62 3.05 -2.71
C ARG A 221 16.81 4.38 -2.01
N VAL A 222 17.41 5.37 -2.68
CA VAL A 222 17.63 6.70 -2.10
C VAL A 222 16.29 7.41 -1.88
N LEU A 223 15.37 7.32 -2.85
CA LEU A 223 14.04 7.93 -2.76
C LEU A 223 13.19 7.33 -1.65
N LEU A 224 12.97 6.01 -1.67
CA LEU A 224 12.08 5.32 -0.73
C LEU A 224 12.66 5.24 0.69
N ARG A 225 13.96 5.51 0.87
CA ARG A 225 14.58 5.57 2.21
C ARG A 225 14.74 6.98 2.78
N SER A 226 14.56 8.03 1.98
CA SER A 226 14.65 9.40 2.50
C SER A 226 13.48 9.69 3.44
N GLU A 227 13.81 10.11 4.67
CA GLU A 227 12.81 10.41 5.69
C GLU A 227 12.13 11.75 5.42
N GLU A 228 12.89 12.72 4.93
CA GLU A 228 12.41 14.07 4.62
C GLU A 228 11.40 14.03 3.46
N PHE A 229 11.72 13.25 2.41
CA PHE A 229 10.79 13.04 1.31
C PHE A 229 9.53 12.31 1.76
N ARG A 230 9.67 11.27 2.60
CA ARG A 230 8.52 10.54 3.16
C ARG A 230 7.62 11.47 3.98
N LYS A 231 8.18 12.28 4.89
CA LYS A 231 7.43 13.27 5.69
C LYS A 231 6.72 14.30 4.82
N PHE A 232 7.37 14.78 3.77
CA PHE A 232 6.76 15.67 2.77
C PHE A 232 5.52 15.02 2.13
N LEU A 233 5.61 13.75 1.74
CA LEU A 233 4.48 13.03 1.13
C LEU A 233 3.32 12.85 2.12
N VAL A 234 3.61 12.42 3.35
CA VAL A 234 2.59 12.22 4.39
C VAL A 234 1.84 13.52 4.71
N THR A 235 2.56 14.64 4.77
CA THR A 235 2.00 15.92 5.23
C THR A 235 1.35 16.74 4.10
N LEU A 236 2.02 16.84 2.95
CA LEU A 236 1.66 17.81 1.90
C LEU A 236 1.13 17.18 0.61
N ARG A 237 1.51 15.92 0.30
CA ARG A 237 1.14 15.24 -0.95
C ARG A 237 0.72 13.78 -0.72
N PRO A 238 -0.28 13.51 0.14
CA PRO A 238 -0.74 12.15 0.41
C PRO A 238 -1.33 11.48 -0.83
N ASP A 239 -1.77 12.26 -1.83
CA ASP A 239 -2.24 11.80 -3.14
C ASP A 239 -1.22 10.93 -3.89
N ALA A 240 0.06 11.08 -3.58
CA ALA A 240 1.16 10.35 -4.23
C ALA A 240 1.60 9.08 -3.50
N LEU A 241 1.09 8.83 -2.30
CA LEU A 241 1.48 7.65 -1.52
C LEU A 241 1.09 6.34 -2.23
N PRO A 242 -0.12 6.18 -2.80
CA PRO A 242 -0.49 4.96 -3.53
C PRO A 242 0.46 4.64 -4.68
N ASP A 243 0.89 5.64 -5.45
CA ASP A 243 1.80 5.46 -6.60
C ASP A 243 3.11 4.79 -6.15
N LEU A 244 3.63 5.19 -4.98
CA LEU A 244 4.89 4.70 -4.43
C LEU A 244 4.74 3.37 -3.68
N MET A 245 3.62 3.17 -3.00
CA MET A 245 3.29 1.90 -2.32
C MET A 245 3.02 0.78 -3.33
N ALA A 246 2.50 1.11 -4.52
CA ALA A 246 2.22 0.16 -5.60
C ALA A 246 3.45 -0.27 -6.42
N ILE A 247 4.58 0.45 -6.34
CA ILE A 247 5.79 0.16 -7.11
C ILE A 247 6.19 -1.30 -6.94
N LYS A 248 6.57 -2.03 -8.00
CA LYS A 248 6.94 -3.45 -7.89
C LYS A 248 8.39 -3.67 -7.48
N LEU A 249 8.80 -3.01 -6.41
CA LEU A 249 10.11 -3.16 -5.78
C LEU A 249 9.95 -3.61 -4.34
N GLN A 250 10.81 -4.51 -3.88
CA GLN A 250 10.77 -5.02 -2.49
C GLN A 250 10.89 -3.90 -1.45
N LEU A 251 11.59 -2.81 -1.77
CA LEU A 251 11.71 -1.65 -0.88
C LEU A 251 10.37 -0.94 -0.59
N ARG A 252 9.32 -1.22 -1.37
CA ARG A 252 7.97 -0.68 -1.11
C ARG A 252 7.43 -1.12 0.24
N PHE A 253 7.79 -2.31 0.73
CA PHE A 253 7.27 -2.85 1.98
C PHE A 253 7.80 -2.04 3.16
N ASP A 254 9.12 -1.81 3.22
CA ASP A 254 9.76 -0.94 4.22
C ASP A 254 9.23 0.51 4.14
N PHE A 255 8.99 1.01 2.92
CA PHE A 255 8.44 2.36 2.71
C PHE A 255 7.00 2.45 3.23
N SER A 256 6.15 1.49 2.85
CA SER A 256 4.74 1.42 3.26
C SER A 256 4.61 1.28 4.77
N ASP A 257 5.44 0.45 5.41
CA ASP A 257 5.49 0.31 6.88
C ASP A 257 5.73 1.67 7.56
N LYS A 258 6.74 2.41 7.11
CA LYS A 258 7.08 3.73 7.67
C LYS A 258 6.02 4.78 7.37
N VAL A 259 5.43 4.77 6.17
CA VAL A 259 4.35 5.70 5.80
C VAL A 259 3.12 5.48 6.68
N LEU A 260 2.67 4.23 6.83
CA LEU A 260 1.51 3.93 7.65
C LEU A 260 1.74 4.26 9.12
N ARG A 261 2.96 4.04 9.63
CA ARG A 261 3.36 4.46 10.99
C ARG A 261 3.33 5.98 11.15
N ASP A 262 3.84 6.74 10.18
CA ASP A 262 3.85 8.20 10.23
C ASP A 262 2.42 8.77 10.11
N LEU A 263 1.57 8.14 9.28
CA LEU A 263 0.16 8.53 9.11
C LEU A 263 -0.66 8.33 10.40
N ILE A 264 -0.54 7.17 11.06
CA ILE A 264 -1.30 6.92 12.29
C ILE A 264 -0.78 7.75 13.47
N ALA A 265 0.51 8.09 13.49
CA ALA A 265 1.11 8.89 14.55
C ALA A 265 0.72 10.39 14.50
N ASP A 266 0.25 10.87 13.35
CA ASP A 266 -0.19 12.25 13.15
C ASP A 266 -1.71 12.33 13.05
N GLY A 267 -2.35 12.83 14.12
CA GLY A 267 -3.80 13.02 14.18
C GLY A 267 -4.36 14.05 13.19
N GLY A 268 -3.50 14.85 12.55
CA GLY A 268 -3.88 15.75 11.46
C GLY A 268 -3.75 15.12 10.06
N SER A 269 -3.33 13.87 9.97
CA SER A 269 -2.99 13.25 8.69
C SER A 269 -4.21 12.98 7.82
N ARG A 270 -3.96 12.78 6.52
CA ARG A 270 -5.00 12.42 5.57
C ARG A 270 -5.72 11.12 5.93
N LEU A 271 -5.04 10.19 6.62
CA LEU A 271 -5.64 8.94 7.05
C LEU A 271 -6.81 9.17 8.02
N TYR A 272 -6.64 10.08 8.99
CA TYR A 272 -7.67 10.44 9.97
C TYR A 272 -8.89 11.04 9.27
N GLN A 273 -8.65 11.99 8.35
CA GLN A 273 -9.71 12.60 7.56
C GLN A 273 -10.47 11.59 6.71
N GLU A 274 -9.78 10.66 6.04
CA GLU A 274 -10.44 9.65 5.21
C GLU A 274 -11.27 8.67 6.05
N ILE A 275 -10.78 8.27 7.22
CA ILE A 275 -11.52 7.39 8.15
C ILE A 275 -12.74 8.11 8.73
N GLU A 276 -12.60 9.36 9.16
CA GLU A 276 -13.70 10.17 9.68
C GLU A 276 -14.83 10.34 8.66
N HIS A 277 -14.50 10.58 7.38
CA HIS A 277 -15.49 10.71 6.31
C HIS A 277 -16.05 9.35 5.83
N ASN A 278 -15.43 8.23 6.18
CA ASN A 278 -15.83 6.89 5.76
C ASN A 278 -16.76 6.21 6.77
N GLN A 279 -17.94 6.81 7.00
CA GLN A 279 -18.96 6.28 7.92
C GLN A 279 -20.08 5.49 7.22
N ASN A 280 -20.13 5.54 5.88
CA ASN A 280 -21.21 4.92 5.12
C ASN A 280 -21.00 3.40 4.99
N LEU A 281 -21.99 2.63 5.44
CA LEU A 281 -22.05 1.19 5.23
C LEU A 281 -22.49 0.88 3.80
N ALA A 282 -21.81 -0.07 3.17
CA ALA A 282 -22.20 -0.67 1.91
C ALA A 282 -23.17 -1.85 2.14
N GLU A 283 -23.70 -2.39 1.05
CA GLU A 283 -24.47 -3.64 1.09
C GLU A 283 -23.63 -4.79 1.68
N LYS A 284 -24.30 -5.73 2.36
CA LYS A 284 -23.70 -6.93 2.97
C LYS A 284 -22.64 -6.65 4.05
N GLY A 285 -22.76 -5.54 4.79
CA GLY A 285 -21.97 -5.27 6.00
C GLY A 285 -20.54 -4.75 5.76
N GLY A 286 -20.22 -4.30 4.55
CA GLY A 286 -18.94 -3.63 4.25
C GLY A 286 -19.02 -2.10 4.33
N TYR A 287 -17.94 -1.43 3.91
CA TYR A 287 -17.87 0.04 3.83
C TYR A 287 -17.93 0.52 2.37
N ALA A 288 -18.65 1.62 2.15
CA ALA A 288 -18.67 2.28 0.86
C ALA A 288 -17.49 3.26 0.77
N ILE A 289 -16.34 2.80 0.29
CA ILE A 289 -15.12 3.63 0.17
C ILE A 289 -15.25 4.58 -1.04
N PRO A 290 -15.35 5.90 -0.82
CA PRO A 290 -15.47 6.89 -1.89
C PRO A 290 -14.20 7.01 -2.74
N GLU A 291 -14.31 7.58 -3.94
CA GLU A 291 -13.15 7.73 -4.85
C GLU A 291 -12.15 8.77 -4.35
N GLU A 292 -12.61 9.75 -3.57
CA GLU A 292 -11.81 10.79 -2.93
C GLU A 292 -10.92 10.29 -1.77
N ASN A 293 -11.21 9.09 -1.25
CA ASN A 293 -10.43 8.45 -0.20
C ASN A 293 -9.27 7.67 -0.82
N VAL A 294 -8.22 8.41 -1.18
CA VAL A 294 -7.10 7.91 -1.98
C VAL A 294 -6.30 6.84 -1.23
N LEU A 295 -6.12 6.96 0.08
CA LEU A 295 -5.39 5.98 0.89
C LEU A 295 -6.25 4.75 1.18
N LEU A 296 -7.47 4.93 1.67
CA LEU A 296 -8.36 3.81 1.98
C LEU A 296 -8.71 3.01 0.72
N ARG A 297 -8.92 3.67 -0.41
CA ARG A 297 -9.16 2.98 -1.69
C ARG A 297 -7.94 2.20 -2.15
N HIS A 298 -6.73 2.74 -1.99
CA HIS A 298 -5.52 2.00 -2.35
C HIS A 298 -5.32 0.75 -1.50
N LEU A 299 -5.57 0.85 -0.19
CA LEU A 299 -5.35 -0.24 0.76
C LEU A 299 -6.48 -1.28 0.73
N PHE A 300 -7.72 -0.83 0.68
CA PHE A 300 -8.90 -1.66 0.93
C PHE A 300 -9.87 -1.76 -0.25
N GLY A 301 -9.68 -0.97 -1.31
CA GLY A 301 -10.43 -1.15 -2.56
C GLY A 301 -10.14 -2.51 -3.21
N ASP A 302 -8.91 -2.99 -3.04
CA ASP A 302 -8.50 -4.40 -3.21
C ASP A 302 -7.79 -4.83 -1.93
N ALA A 303 -8.49 -5.53 -1.04
CA ALA A 303 -7.98 -5.89 0.28
C ALA A 303 -6.75 -6.82 0.23
N GLU A 304 -6.49 -7.46 -0.91
CA GLU A 304 -5.27 -8.23 -1.14
C GLU A 304 -4.02 -7.33 -1.12
N VAL A 305 -4.16 -6.05 -1.50
CA VAL A 305 -3.07 -5.06 -1.39
C VAL A 305 -2.67 -4.86 0.07
N ALA A 306 -3.65 -4.65 0.96
CA ALA A 306 -3.39 -4.54 2.39
C ALA A 306 -2.77 -5.82 2.96
N HIS A 307 -3.19 -7.01 2.47
CA HIS A 307 -2.58 -8.28 2.85
C HIS A 307 -1.11 -8.36 2.46
N GLN A 308 -0.79 -8.08 1.19
CA GLN A 308 0.58 -8.12 0.69
C GLN A 308 1.49 -7.12 1.39
N LEU A 309 0.98 -5.93 1.71
CA LEU A 309 1.74 -4.88 2.41
C LEU A 309 1.86 -5.15 3.92
N GLY A 310 1.09 -6.08 4.49
CA GLY A 310 1.03 -6.28 5.94
C GLY A 310 0.52 -5.04 6.67
N ALA A 311 -0.47 -4.35 6.08
CA ALA A 311 -0.87 -2.99 6.45
C ALA A 311 -1.40 -2.84 7.90
N TRP A 312 -1.74 -3.94 8.56
CA TRP A 312 -2.12 -3.98 9.97
C TRP A 312 -0.97 -3.70 10.93
N LYS A 313 0.23 -4.22 10.63
CA LYS A 313 1.36 -4.25 11.55
C LYS A 313 1.89 -2.86 11.92
N PRO A 314 2.23 -1.97 10.96
CA PRO A 314 2.73 -0.64 11.30
C PRO A 314 1.73 0.18 12.12
N VAL A 315 0.43 0.01 11.84
CA VAL A 315 -0.65 0.72 12.54
C VAL A 315 -0.83 0.16 13.95
N GLY A 316 -1.00 -1.15 14.08
CA GLY A 316 -1.18 -1.81 15.37
C GLY A 316 0.00 -1.64 16.31
N ASP A 317 1.25 -1.79 15.81
CA ASP A 317 2.46 -1.58 16.61
C ASP A 317 2.60 -0.12 17.06
N ALA A 318 2.23 0.85 16.22
CA ALA A 318 2.26 2.27 16.58
C ALA A 318 1.28 2.59 17.72
N ILE A 319 0.05 2.07 17.64
CA ILE A 319 -0.98 2.27 18.66
C ILE A 319 -0.53 1.68 20.00
N ILE A 320 -0.07 0.43 20.00
CA ILE A 320 0.44 -0.24 21.20
C ILE A 320 1.60 0.56 21.81
N ASN A 321 2.56 1.01 21.00
CA ASN A 321 3.71 1.77 21.48
C ASN A 321 3.31 3.12 22.08
N MET A 322 2.29 3.76 21.53
CA MET A 322 1.77 5.03 22.03
C MET A 322 1.00 4.87 23.34
N ILE A 323 0.22 3.79 23.50
CA ILE A 323 -0.42 3.45 24.79
C ILE A 323 0.65 3.18 25.85
N ARG A 324 1.63 2.31 25.56
CA ARG A 324 2.76 2.01 26.46
C ARG A 324 3.60 3.24 26.80
N GLY A 325 3.81 4.12 25.83
CA GLY A 325 4.51 5.39 26.00
C GLY A 325 3.67 6.49 26.63
N GLY A 326 2.37 6.26 26.83
CA GLY A 326 1.37 7.29 27.15
C GLY A 326 1.63 8.02 28.45
N ALA A 327 2.29 7.39 29.42
CA ALA A 327 2.70 8.03 30.66
C ALA A 327 3.68 9.20 30.45
N LYS A 328 4.50 9.16 29.38
CA LYS A 328 5.47 10.22 29.07
C LYS A 328 4.87 11.34 28.24
N THR A 329 3.88 11.03 27.41
CA THR A 329 3.26 11.99 26.49
C THR A 329 2.02 12.68 27.08
N GLY A 330 1.52 12.20 28.22
CA GLY A 330 0.25 12.65 28.81
C GLY A 330 -0.96 11.88 28.29
N TYR A 331 -0.81 11.05 27.26
CA TYR A 331 -1.90 10.29 26.65
C TYR A 331 -2.56 9.30 27.63
N ALA A 332 -1.78 8.66 28.50
CA ALA A 332 -2.37 7.76 29.51
C ALA A 332 -3.21 8.51 30.56
N ALA A 333 -2.88 9.77 30.85
CA ALA A 333 -3.70 10.60 31.73
C ALA A 333 -4.98 11.03 31.02
N ASP A 334 -4.88 11.44 29.76
CA ASP A 334 -6.04 11.77 28.92
C ASP A 334 -7.03 10.60 28.80
N LEU A 335 -6.53 9.39 28.54
CA LEU A 335 -7.36 8.20 28.45
C LEU A 335 -8.09 7.86 29.76
N ASN A 336 -7.51 8.15 30.91
CA ASN A 336 -8.15 7.89 32.21
C ASN A 336 -8.94 9.10 32.74
N ASP A 337 -9.15 10.13 31.93
CA ASP A 337 -10.01 11.26 32.25
C ASP A 337 -11.48 11.01 31.84
N LEU A 338 -12.35 11.95 32.20
CA LEU A 338 -13.78 11.93 31.91
C LEU A 338 -14.06 11.82 30.39
N PRO A 339 -15.11 11.09 30.00
CA PRO A 339 -15.47 10.89 28.60
C PRO A 339 -16.29 12.03 27.99
N ASP A 340 -16.57 13.12 28.71
CA ASP A 340 -17.59 14.13 28.36
C ASP A 340 -17.44 14.75 26.95
N ASN A 341 -16.21 14.87 26.43
CA ASN A 341 -15.93 15.41 25.09
C ASN A 341 -15.47 14.34 24.09
N PHE A 342 -15.61 13.05 24.43
CA PHE A 342 -15.06 11.97 23.62
C PHE A 342 -15.64 11.97 22.21
N ASP A 343 -16.94 12.21 22.04
CA ASP A 343 -17.56 12.17 20.71
C ASP A 343 -17.02 13.22 19.74
N ASP A 344 -16.65 14.39 20.24
CA ASP A 344 -16.05 15.47 19.45
C ASP A 344 -14.56 15.25 19.19
N GLU A 345 -13.86 14.61 20.14
CA GLU A 345 -12.40 14.43 20.12
C GLU A 345 -11.96 13.08 19.54
N ARG A 346 -12.86 12.08 19.41
CA ARG A 346 -12.52 10.71 18.99
C ARG A 346 -11.82 10.63 17.64
N TRP A 347 -12.13 11.55 16.71
CA TRP A 347 -11.48 11.60 15.40
C TRP A 347 -10.08 12.20 15.44
N ARG A 348 -9.60 12.64 16.60
CA ARG A 348 -8.21 12.97 16.87
C ARG A 348 -7.55 11.94 17.78
N ASP A 349 -8.33 11.05 18.38
CA ASP A 349 -7.83 9.98 19.22
C ASP A 349 -7.20 8.87 18.36
N PRO A 350 -5.90 8.62 18.53
CA PRO A 350 -5.17 7.69 17.69
C PRO A 350 -5.50 6.22 17.96
N THR A 351 -5.98 5.87 19.17
CA THR A 351 -6.45 4.50 19.45
C THR A 351 -7.82 4.27 18.82
N PHE A 352 -8.75 5.23 18.91
CA PHE A 352 -10.07 5.16 18.28
C PHE A 352 -9.95 5.05 16.76
N VAL A 353 -9.19 5.95 16.12
CA VAL A 353 -8.95 5.91 14.67
C VAL A 353 -8.25 4.61 14.26
N GLY A 354 -7.37 4.10 15.11
CA GLY A 354 -6.79 2.77 14.97
C GLY A 354 -7.83 1.65 14.94
N ILE A 355 -8.76 1.62 15.91
CA ILE A 355 -9.86 0.64 15.96
C ILE A 355 -10.71 0.73 14.69
N ARG A 356 -11.08 1.95 14.25
CA ARG A 356 -11.85 2.16 13.02
C ARG A 356 -11.10 1.74 11.75
N TYR A 357 -9.78 1.94 11.70
CA TYR A 357 -8.93 1.46 10.61
C TYR A 357 -8.98 -0.07 10.50
N PHE A 358 -8.86 -0.78 11.63
CA PHE A 358 -8.99 -2.24 11.66
C PHE A 358 -10.39 -2.68 11.23
N ASP A 359 -11.43 -1.98 11.69
CA ASP A 359 -12.82 -2.27 11.33
C ASP A 359 -13.07 -2.19 9.81
N ILE A 360 -12.59 -1.13 9.16
CA ILE A 360 -12.70 -0.98 7.70
C ILE A 360 -11.91 -2.09 6.99
N MET A 361 -10.66 -2.31 7.39
CA MET A 361 -9.78 -3.31 6.77
C MET A 361 -10.35 -4.72 6.82
N VAL A 362 -10.82 -5.15 8.00
CA VAL A 362 -11.33 -6.51 8.22
C VAL A 362 -12.66 -6.72 7.49
N ASN A 363 -13.57 -5.74 7.53
CA ASN A 363 -14.82 -5.86 6.79
C ASN A 363 -14.62 -5.88 5.27
N GLU A 364 -13.69 -5.08 4.73
CA GLU A 364 -13.39 -5.11 3.30
C GLU A 364 -12.73 -6.42 2.86
N ALA A 365 -11.80 -6.96 3.66
CA ALA A 365 -11.22 -8.27 3.39
C ALA A 365 -12.28 -9.39 3.42
N MET A 366 -13.18 -9.35 4.40
CA MET A 366 -14.28 -10.31 4.52
C MET A 366 -15.25 -10.23 3.33
N ARG A 367 -15.65 -9.02 2.94
CA ARG A 367 -16.56 -8.78 1.82
C ARG A 367 -15.96 -9.24 0.49
N GLN A 368 -14.66 -9.02 0.31
CA GLN A 368 -13.93 -9.39 -0.91
C GLN A 368 -13.48 -10.87 -0.91
N GLY A 369 -13.63 -11.58 0.21
CA GLY A 369 -13.29 -13.00 0.32
C GLY A 369 -11.78 -13.26 0.33
N VAL A 370 -10.99 -12.34 0.88
CA VAL A 370 -9.54 -12.54 1.05
C VAL A 370 -9.33 -13.64 2.11
N PRO A 371 -8.68 -14.78 1.81
CA PRO A 371 -8.59 -15.94 2.70
C PRO A 371 -7.58 -15.74 3.87
N TYR A 372 -7.67 -14.61 4.55
CA TYR A 372 -6.81 -14.22 5.66
C TYR A 372 -7.59 -13.32 6.63
N HIS A 373 -7.33 -13.44 7.93
CA HIS A 373 -8.06 -12.69 8.97
C HIS A 373 -7.51 -11.26 9.22
N MET A 374 -6.64 -10.76 8.34
CA MET A 374 -6.01 -9.41 8.40
C MET A 374 -5.38 -9.05 9.75
N TRP A 375 -4.91 -10.07 10.48
CA TRP A 375 -4.37 -9.94 11.83
C TRP A 375 -5.28 -9.16 12.80
N LEU A 376 -6.59 -9.43 12.74
CA LEU A 376 -7.61 -8.85 13.63
C LEU A 376 -7.30 -8.99 15.13
N PHE A 377 -6.39 -9.89 15.51
CA PHE A 377 -5.90 -10.09 16.87
C PHE A 377 -5.13 -8.89 17.45
N TYR A 378 -4.85 -7.83 16.67
CA TYR A 378 -4.38 -6.56 17.24
C TYR A 378 -5.39 -5.94 18.21
N LEU A 379 -6.71 -6.10 18.01
CA LEU A 379 -7.69 -5.49 18.92
C LEU A 379 -7.60 -6.06 20.36
N PRO A 380 -7.55 -7.39 20.58
CA PRO A 380 -7.25 -7.94 21.90
C PRO A 380 -5.90 -7.52 22.49
N LEU A 381 -4.88 -7.28 21.65
CA LEU A 381 -3.58 -6.78 22.12
C LEU A 381 -3.70 -5.32 22.60
N ILE A 382 -4.37 -4.46 21.83
CA ILE A 382 -4.64 -3.08 22.20
C ILE A 382 -5.45 -3.03 23.50
N LEU A 383 -6.50 -3.84 23.63
CA LEU A 383 -7.30 -3.96 24.85
C LEU A 383 -6.46 -4.31 26.08
N LYS A 384 -5.50 -5.23 25.91
CA LYS A 384 -4.59 -5.59 27.01
C LYS A 384 -3.75 -4.39 27.45
N GLU A 385 -3.21 -3.62 26.53
CA GLU A 385 -2.43 -2.43 26.87
C GLU A 385 -3.31 -1.35 27.52
N LEU A 386 -4.56 -1.21 27.07
CA LEU A 386 -5.57 -0.33 27.69
C LEU A 386 -5.88 -0.75 29.14
N ASP A 387 -6.04 -2.05 29.41
CA ASP A 387 -6.23 -2.61 30.76
C ASP A 387 -5.01 -2.34 31.64
N GLU A 388 -3.79 -2.51 31.13
CA GLU A 388 -2.56 -2.30 31.90
C GLU A 388 -2.43 -0.87 32.45
N ILE A 389 -2.94 0.13 31.71
CA ILE A 389 -2.94 1.55 32.11
C ILE A 389 -4.26 2.04 32.73
N TYR A 390 -5.29 1.19 32.82
CA TYR A 390 -6.61 1.58 33.29
C TYR A 390 -6.58 2.00 34.75
N ASP A 391 -7.11 3.20 35.04
CA ASP A 391 -7.17 3.78 36.36
C ASP A 391 -8.48 4.57 36.56
N THR A 392 -9.21 4.26 37.62
CA THR A 392 -10.42 4.96 38.05
C THR A 392 -10.30 5.48 39.49
N SER A 393 -9.08 5.66 39.98
CA SER A 393 -8.82 6.07 41.37
C SER A 393 -9.12 7.55 41.65
N SER A 394 -9.32 8.38 40.61
CA SER A 394 -9.69 9.78 40.77
C SER A 394 -11.09 9.94 41.38
N GLU A 395 -11.23 10.84 42.35
CA GLU A 395 -12.52 11.16 42.99
C GLU A 395 -13.57 11.73 42.02
N THR A 396 -13.13 12.22 40.86
CA THR A 396 -14.01 12.76 39.81
C THR A 396 -14.67 11.68 38.95
N ILE A 397 -14.17 10.44 39.00
CA ILE A 397 -14.61 9.35 38.12
C ILE A 397 -15.76 8.58 38.78
N ASP A 398 -16.94 8.62 38.16
CA ASP A 398 -18.07 7.79 38.57
C ASP A 398 -17.98 6.39 37.93
N THR A 399 -17.52 5.43 38.72
CA THR A 399 -17.36 4.02 38.34
C THR A 399 -18.67 3.28 38.03
N ILE A 400 -19.83 3.87 38.31
CA ILE A 400 -21.16 3.27 38.05
C ILE A 400 -21.70 3.67 36.67
N THR A 401 -21.16 4.71 36.05
CA THR A 401 -21.56 5.12 34.70
C THR A 401 -21.21 4.07 33.63
N GLU A 402 -21.88 4.15 32.48
CA GLU A 402 -21.68 3.24 31.35
C GLU A 402 -20.21 3.21 30.88
N PHE A 403 -19.58 4.39 30.80
CA PHE A 403 -18.17 4.56 30.49
C PHE A 403 -17.52 5.46 31.55
N PRO A 404 -16.82 4.90 32.55
CA PRO A 404 -16.19 5.72 33.59
C PRO A 404 -15.09 6.65 33.07
N THR A 405 -14.39 6.25 32.01
CA THR A 405 -13.28 7.00 31.40
C THR A 405 -13.29 6.86 29.88
N ARG A 406 -12.50 7.69 29.19
CA ARG A 406 -12.25 7.53 27.73
C ARG A 406 -11.67 6.15 27.41
N ASN A 407 -10.81 5.63 28.28
CA ASN A 407 -10.23 4.29 28.17
C ASN A 407 -11.34 3.22 28.19
N ALA A 408 -12.29 3.31 29.13
CA ALA A 408 -13.46 2.43 29.14
C ALA A 408 -14.26 2.51 27.84
N ARG A 409 -14.46 3.72 27.30
CA ARG A 409 -15.12 3.88 26.00
C ARG A 409 -14.35 3.18 24.86
N LEU A 410 -13.03 3.28 24.81
CA LEU A 410 -12.21 2.57 23.80
C LEU A 410 -12.27 1.04 23.95
N MET A 411 -12.29 0.53 25.19
CA MET A 411 -12.49 -0.91 25.44
C MET A 411 -13.84 -1.38 24.88
N TYR A 412 -14.89 -0.58 25.08
CA TYR A 412 -16.21 -0.86 24.50
C TYR A 412 -16.17 -0.88 22.97
N GLU A 413 -15.52 0.09 22.32
CA GLU A 413 -15.39 0.12 20.85
C GLU A 413 -14.72 -1.15 20.32
N ILE A 414 -13.72 -1.69 21.03
CA ILE A 414 -13.09 -2.97 20.68
C ILE A 414 -14.10 -4.13 20.75
N PHE A 415 -14.90 -4.21 21.82
CA PHE A 415 -15.92 -5.24 21.95
C PHE A 415 -17.00 -5.12 20.87
N ALA A 416 -17.46 -3.90 20.59
CA ALA A 416 -18.45 -3.64 19.54
C ALA A 416 -17.96 -4.09 18.16
N VAL A 417 -16.74 -3.71 17.77
CA VAL A 417 -16.14 -4.10 16.48
C VAL A 417 -15.94 -5.61 16.38
N LEU A 418 -15.42 -6.26 17.42
CA LEU A 418 -15.25 -7.71 17.43
C LEU A 418 -16.60 -8.44 17.32
N GLY A 419 -17.62 -7.96 18.04
CA GLY A 419 -18.99 -8.47 17.97
C GLY A 419 -19.60 -8.32 16.58
N ASP A 420 -19.44 -7.17 15.96
CA ASP A 420 -19.91 -6.89 14.59
C ASP A 420 -19.27 -7.82 13.56
N TRP A 421 -17.96 -8.06 13.65
CA TRP A 421 -17.30 -9.03 12.77
C TRP A 421 -17.83 -10.45 12.94
N VAL A 422 -18.20 -10.87 14.15
CA VAL A 422 -18.87 -12.16 14.38
C VAL A 422 -20.25 -12.17 13.74
N LYS A 423 -21.05 -11.11 13.95
CA LYS A 423 -22.41 -10.99 13.43
C LYS A 423 -22.48 -10.92 11.92
N ASN A 424 -21.43 -10.46 11.25
CA ASN A 424 -21.35 -10.36 9.80
C ASN A 424 -21.42 -11.70 9.07
N ILE A 425 -21.33 -12.84 9.77
CA ILE A 425 -21.67 -14.16 9.23
C ILE A 425 -23.04 -14.18 8.53
N ARG A 426 -24.01 -13.38 9.01
CA ARG A 426 -25.37 -13.28 8.45
C ARG A 426 -25.40 -12.71 7.02
N HIS A 427 -24.35 -11.99 6.63
CA HIS A 427 -24.23 -11.35 5.32
C HIS A 427 -23.38 -12.17 4.34
N LEU A 428 -22.77 -13.27 4.79
CA LEU A 428 -21.89 -14.09 3.98
C LEU A 428 -22.65 -15.13 3.17
N ASP A 429 -22.30 -15.21 1.88
CA ASP A 429 -22.75 -16.29 1.01
C ASP A 429 -22.05 -17.60 1.41
N LYS A 430 -22.73 -18.75 1.28
CA LYS A 430 -22.17 -20.08 1.65
C LYS A 430 -20.88 -20.45 0.91
N SER A 431 -20.63 -19.84 -0.25
CA SER A 431 -19.41 -20.02 -1.03
C SER A 431 -18.24 -19.15 -0.56
N SER A 432 -18.47 -18.20 0.34
CA SER A 432 -17.41 -17.35 0.89
C SER A 432 -16.42 -18.21 1.68
N PRO A 433 -15.11 -17.99 1.56
CA PRO A 433 -14.13 -18.66 2.40
C PRO A 433 -14.39 -18.38 3.90
N HIS A 434 -15.02 -17.25 4.22
CA HIS A 434 -15.32 -16.87 5.60
C HIS A 434 -16.64 -17.46 6.14
N ALA A 435 -17.38 -18.24 5.34
CA ALA A 435 -18.54 -18.99 5.81
C ALA A 435 -18.19 -20.40 6.30
N ALA A 436 -16.91 -20.82 6.18
CA ALA A 436 -16.46 -22.15 6.55
C ALA A 436 -16.20 -22.26 8.07
N ILE A 437 -17.25 -22.53 8.85
CA ILE A 437 -17.12 -22.72 10.30
C ILE A 437 -16.57 -24.13 10.57
N SER A 438 -15.43 -24.19 11.26
CA SER A 438 -14.80 -25.44 11.67
C SER A 438 -14.78 -25.59 13.19
N ASP A 439 -14.93 -26.82 13.66
CA ASP A 439 -14.80 -27.18 15.07
C ASP A 439 -13.35 -27.39 15.52
N ALA A 440 -12.40 -27.34 14.60
CA ALA A 440 -10.97 -27.44 14.91
C ALA A 440 -10.58 -26.33 15.91
N GLY A 441 -9.85 -26.71 16.97
CA GLY A 441 -9.36 -25.81 18.02
C GLY A 441 -8.16 -24.96 17.59
N GLU A 442 -8.09 -24.60 16.31
CA GLU A 442 -7.00 -23.80 15.76
C GLU A 442 -7.07 -22.37 16.31
N PHE A 443 -5.89 -21.82 16.60
CA PHE A 443 -5.75 -20.47 17.15
C PHE A 443 -6.12 -19.38 16.14
N ALA A 444 -5.92 -19.66 14.84
CA ALA A 444 -6.34 -18.80 13.73
C ALA A 444 -6.68 -19.67 12.53
N SER A 445 -7.92 -19.58 12.05
CA SER A 445 -8.45 -20.34 10.92
C SER A 445 -8.35 -19.58 9.60
N GLY A 446 -8.13 -18.26 9.64
CA GLY A 446 -8.27 -17.38 8.47
C GLY A 446 -9.73 -17.01 8.16
N VAL A 447 -10.69 -17.55 8.92
CA VAL A 447 -12.11 -17.25 8.80
C VAL A 447 -12.46 -16.12 9.76
N ILE A 448 -12.73 -14.93 9.22
CA ILE A 448 -12.86 -13.68 10.00
C ILE A 448 -13.91 -13.79 11.13
N PRO A 449 -15.16 -14.20 10.91
CA PRO A 449 -16.14 -14.30 12.01
C PRO A 449 -15.73 -15.29 13.11
N MET A 450 -15.07 -16.39 12.74
CA MET A 450 -14.60 -17.40 13.69
C MET A 450 -13.40 -16.89 14.50
N ASP A 451 -12.42 -16.29 13.84
CA ASP A 451 -11.24 -15.71 14.49
C ASP A 451 -11.64 -14.50 15.35
N ALA A 452 -12.64 -13.71 14.94
CA ALA A 452 -13.24 -12.64 15.73
C ALA A 452 -13.90 -13.16 17.02
N ALA A 453 -14.60 -14.29 16.98
CA ALA A 453 -15.15 -14.91 18.18
C ALA A 453 -14.05 -15.36 19.17
N ILE A 454 -12.94 -15.91 18.66
CA ILE A 454 -11.77 -16.25 19.49
C ILE A 454 -11.14 -14.99 20.09
N ALA A 455 -11.00 -13.93 19.29
CA ALA A 455 -10.51 -12.63 19.74
C ALA A 455 -11.43 -11.99 20.80
N LEU A 456 -12.75 -12.09 20.65
CA LEU A 456 -13.72 -11.62 21.63
C LEU A 456 -13.66 -12.41 22.94
N GLY A 457 -13.52 -13.74 22.87
CA GLY A 457 -13.27 -14.57 24.06
C GLY A 457 -11.95 -14.23 24.75
N THR A 458 -10.92 -13.89 23.97
CA THR A 458 -9.63 -13.43 24.47
C THR A 458 -9.74 -12.08 25.18
N ALA A 459 -10.50 -11.15 24.60
CA ALA A 459 -10.81 -9.84 25.17
C ALA A 459 -11.59 -9.97 26.48
N MET A 460 -12.64 -10.79 26.49
CA MET A 460 -13.45 -11.07 27.68
C MET A 460 -12.62 -11.69 28.80
N ALA A 461 -11.71 -12.61 28.48
CA ALA A 461 -10.79 -13.18 29.46
C ALA A 461 -9.89 -12.13 30.12
N THR A 462 -9.38 -11.17 29.34
CA THR A 462 -8.56 -10.07 29.87
C THR A 462 -9.38 -9.22 30.85
N VAL A 463 -10.57 -8.79 30.44
CA VAL A 463 -11.46 -7.95 31.28
C VAL A 463 -11.92 -8.70 32.53
N ALA A 464 -12.36 -9.94 32.40
CA ALA A 464 -12.88 -10.73 33.52
C ALA A 464 -11.83 -11.02 34.60
N LEU A 465 -10.56 -11.17 34.20
CA LEU A 465 -9.46 -11.48 35.11
C LEU A 465 -8.68 -10.23 35.56
N SER A 466 -9.01 -9.05 35.04
CA SER A 466 -8.42 -7.78 35.48
C SER A 466 -8.77 -7.49 36.94
N ASN A 467 -7.80 -6.94 37.67
CA ASN A 467 -8.02 -6.40 39.01
C ASN A 467 -8.23 -4.87 38.98
N ARG A 468 -8.13 -4.25 37.81
CA ARG A 468 -8.28 -2.79 37.60
C ARG A 468 -9.68 -2.44 37.13
N ILE A 469 -10.26 -3.30 36.32
CA ILE A 469 -11.62 -3.12 35.80
C ILE A 469 -12.63 -3.60 36.83
N GLY A 470 -13.51 -2.69 37.24
CA GLY A 470 -14.59 -3.00 38.18
C GLY A 470 -15.69 -3.88 37.57
N ASP A 471 -16.43 -4.56 38.44
CA ASP A 471 -17.45 -5.55 38.06
C ASP A 471 -18.60 -4.96 37.25
N THR A 472 -18.98 -3.71 37.53
CA THR A 472 -20.04 -3.00 36.79
C THR A 472 -19.67 -2.85 35.31
N PHE A 473 -18.49 -2.31 35.01
CA PHE A 473 -18.05 -2.11 33.63
C PHE A 473 -17.70 -3.44 32.94
N ALA A 474 -17.07 -4.38 33.65
CA ALA A 474 -16.84 -5.73 33.12
C ALA A 474 -18.14 -6.46 32.78
N GLY A 475 -19.17 -6.32 33.62
CA GLY A 475 -20.51 -6.83 33.39
C GLY A 475 -21.17 -6.18 32.18
N TYR A 476 -21.04 -4.87 32.00
CA TYR A 476 -21.54 -4.17 30.82
C TYR A 476 -20.89 -4.66 29.51
N LEU A 477 -19.57 -4.87 29.50
CA LEU A 477 -18.88 -5.47 28.34
C LEU A 477 -19.34 -6.93 28.09
N HIS A 478 -19.63 -7.68 29.15
CA HIS A 478 -20.20 -9.02 29.04
C HIS A 478 -21.64 -8.98 28.48
N ASP A 479 -22.46 -8.01 28.88
CA ASP A 479 -23.80 -7.79 28.31
C ASP A 479 -23.75 -7.51 26.81
N CYS A 480 -22.73 -6.79 26.32
CA CYS A 480 -22.50 -6.62 24.89
C CYS A 480 -22.29 -7.98 24.19
N VAL A 481 -21.46 -8.85 24.78
CA VAL A 481 -21.24 -10.22 24.27
C VAL A 481 -22.52 -11.05 24.29
N LEU A 482 -23.33 -10.96 25.36
CA LEU A 482 -24.61 -11.65 25.44
C LEU A 482 -25.59 -11.14 24.37
N SER A 483 -25.59 -9.84 24.10
CA SER A 483 -26.37 -9.23 23.01
C SER A 483 -25.94 -9.75 21.64
N ASP A 484 -24.64 -9.86 21.40
CA ASP A 484 -24.11 -10.43 20.16
C ASP A 484 -24.53 -11.89 19.98
N ILE A 485 -24.42 -12.71 21.04
CA ILE A 485 -24.92 -14.09 21.05
C ILE A 485 -26.42 -14.09 20.73
N ALA A 486 -27.22 -13.31 21.47
CA ALA A 486 -28.68 -13.24 21.31
C ALA A 486 -29.11 -12.83 19.89
N SER A 487 -28.32 -11.99 19.22
CA SER A 487 -28.59 -11.51 17.87
C SER A 487 -28.42 -12.56 16.76
N LEU A 488 -27.74 -13.68 17.05
CA LEU A 488 -27.53 -14.79 16.11
C LEU A 488 -28.64 -15.82 16.25
N SER A 489 -29.18 -16.27 15.12
CA SER A 489 -30.15 -17.38 15.08
C SER A 489 -29.56 -18.67 15.68
N LYS A 490 -30.43 -19.54 16.21
CA LYS A 490 -30.05 -20.87 16.73
C LYS A 490 -29.89 -21.91 15.62
N GLU A 491 -30.28 -21.58 14.39
CA GLU A 491 -30.33 -22.52 13.26
C GLU A 491 -29.38 -22.10 12.13
N GLY A 492 -29.03 -23.06 11.27
CA GLY A 492 -28.23 -22.82 10.08
C GLY A 492 -26.79 -22.38 10.39
N LEU A 493 -26.24 -21.53 9.51
CA LEU A 493 -24.87 -21.04 9.62
C LEU A 493 -24.70 -20.13 10.85
N GLU A 494 -25.69 -19.27 11.13
CA GLU A 494 -25.70 -18.44 12.33
C GLU A 494 -25.75 -19.28 13.60
N GLY A 495 -26.50 -20.38 13.63
CA GLY A 495 -26.53 -21.31 14.77
C GLY A 495 -25.17 -21.94 15.07
N GLN A 496 -24.43 -22.33 14.01
CA GLN A 496 -23.06 -22.81 14.16
C GLN A 496 -22.14 -21.71 14.68
N MET A 497 -22.28 -20.48 14.19
CA MET A 497 -21.49 -19.34 14.66
C MET A 497 -21.82 -18.99 16.11
N ARG A 498 -23.10 -19.03 16.50
CA ARG A 498 -23.55 -18.83 17.87
C ARG A 498 -22.91 -19.84 18.82
N ALA A 499 -22.95 -21.13 18.47
CA ALA A 499 -22.30 -22.17 19.26
C ALA A 499 -20.78 -21.96 19.37
N LYS A 500 -20.13 -21.55 18.27
CA LYS A 500 -18.71 -21.23 18.25
C LYS A 500 -18.37 -20.04 19.14
N LEU A 501 -19.16 -18.97 19.09
CA LEU A 501 -19.02 -17.79 19.94
C LEU A 501 -19.16 -18.16 21.41
N ILE A 502 -20.23 -18.88 21.79
CA ILE A 502 -20.42 -19.37 23.17
C ILE A 502 -19.19 -20.14 23.65
N ARG A 503 -18.69 -21.08 22.84
CA ARG A 503 -17.50 -21.88 23.18
C ARG A 503 -16.25 -21.01 23.31
N ALA A 504 -16.06 -20.01 22.46
CA ALA A 504 -14.92 -19.10 22.50
C ALA A 504 -14.93 -18.23 23.77
N ILE A 505 -16.10 -17.73 24.18
CA ILE A 505 -16.25 -16.98 25.44
C ILE A 505 -15.94 -17.88 26.64
N ILE A 506 -16.54 -19.08 26.70
CA ILE A 506 -16.33 -20.02 27.82
C ILE A 506 -14.87 -20.47 27.94
N SER A 507 -14.19 -20.68 26.81
CA SER A 507 -12.77 -21.09 26.80
C SER A 507 -11.78 -19.92 26.99
N GLY A 508 -12.26 -18.68 26.99
CA GLY A 508 -11.43 -17.48 27.05
C GLY A 508 -10.56 -17.30 25.81
N GLY A 509 -11.11 -17.59 24.63
CA GLY A 509 -10.37 -17.53 23.36
C GLY A 509 -9.35 -18.64 23.21
N ASN A 510 -9.73 -19.89 23.51
CA ASN A 510 -8.85 -21.08 23.50
C ASN A 510 -7.70 -21.04 24.53
N ARG A 511 -7.78 -20.18 25.55
CA ARG A 511 -6.81 -20.14 26.66
C ARG A 511 -7.06 -21.23 27.71
N HIS A 512 -8.19 -21.93 27.65
CA HIS A 512 -8.59 -23.01 28.56
C HIS A 512 -8.51 -22.59 30.04
N LEU A 513 -9.13 -21.44 30.36
CA LEU A 513 -9.02 -20.80 31.67
C LEU A 513 -9.75 -21.58 32.79
N THR A 514 -9.28 -21.40 34.02
CA THR A 514 -9.69 -22.15 35.22
C THR A 514 -10.89 -21.53 35.96
N GLY A 515 -11.26 -22.12 37.11
CA GLY A 515 -12.47 -21.79 37.89
C GLY A 515 -12.70 -20.31 38.20
N ARG A 516 -11.66 -19.50 38.48
CA ARG A 516 -11.82 -18.05 38.74
C ARG A 516 -12.48 -17.34 37.56
N TYR A 517 -12.12 -17.69 36.33
CA TYR A 517 -12.74 -17.10 35.14
C TYR A 517 -14.22 -17.47 35.04
N GLY A 518 -14.55 -18.75 35.26
CA GLY A 518 -15.93 -19.23 35.29
C GLY A 518 -16.79 -18.53 36.36
N GLU A 519 -16.25 -18.35 37.57
CA GLU A 519 -16.93 -17.62 38.66
C GLU A 519 -17.21 -16.16 38.29
N ARG A 520 -16.26 -15.49 37.62
CA ARG A 520 -16.43 -14.13 37.11
C ARG A 520 -17.56 -14.07 36.07
N LEU A 521 -17.55 -14.96 35.08
CA LEU A 521 -18.61 -15.03 34.08
C LEU A 521 -19.98 -15.29 34.71
N LYS A 522 -20.08 -16.19 35.70
CA LYS A 522 -21.33 -16.43 36.44
C LYS A 522 -21.82 -15.18 37.18
N THR A 523 -20.89 -14.43 37.77
CA THR A 523 -21.19 -13.15 38.43
C THR A 523 -21.77 -12.16 37.42
N PHE A 524 -21.15 -12.01 36.24
CA PHE A 524 -21.65 -11.12 35.20
C PHE A 524 -23.02 -11.55 34.67
N VAL A 525 -23.24 -12.86 34.43
CA VAL A 525 -24.56 -13.39 34.07
C VAL A 525 -25.60 -13.04 35.13
N ALA A 526 -25.28 -13.13 36.42
CA ALA A 526 -26.21 -12.80 37.50
C ALA A 526 -26.58 -11.30 37.51
N MET A 527 -25.65 -10.43 37.08
CA MET A 527 -25.85 -8.98 36.95
C MET A 527 -26.64 -8.59 35.69
N ALA A 528 -26.56 -9.41 34.63
CA ALA A 528 -27.20 -9.14 33.35
C ALA A 528 -28.74 -9.01 33.44
N ASP A 529 -29.30 -8.24 32.52
CA ASP A 529 -30.76 -8.09 32.42
C ASP A 529 -31.46 -9.45 32.24
N HIS A 530 -32.60 -9.61 32.91
CA HIS A 530 -33.36 -10.86 32.93
C HIS A 530 -33.91 -11.26 31.55
N VAL A 531 -34.24 -10.31 30.68
CA VAL A 531 -34.69 -10.59 29.30
C VAL A 531 -33.52 -11.11 28.48
N LEU A 532 -32.36 -10.44 28.59
CA LEU A 532 -31.16 -10.85 27.88
C LEU A 532 -30.72 -12.26 28.30
N ARG A 533 -30.68 -12.55 29.61
CA ARG A 533 -30.43 -13.89 30.15
C ARG A 533 -31.34 -14.95 29.54
N HIS A 534 -32.65 -14.68 29.48
CA HIS A 534 -33.60 -15.63 28.93
C HIS A 534 -33.36 -15.94 27.44
N SER A 535 -32.84 -14.96 26.68
CA SER A 535 -32.53 -15.13 25.25
C SER A 535 -31.26 -15.97 24.99
N VAL A 536 -30.43 -16.18 26.02
CA VAL A 536 -29.14 -16.88 25.94
C VAL A 536 -29.05 -18.08 26.90
N ASN A 537 -30.16 -18.78 27.13
CA ASN A 537 -30.18 -19.96 28.02
C ASN A 537 -29.15 -21.04 27.63
N ASP A 538 -28.87 -21.19 26.34
CA ASP A 538 -27.84 -22.10 25.83
C ASP A 538 -26.41 -21.69 26.25
N TYR A 539 -26.14 -20.39 26.37
CA TYR A 539 -24.90 -19.89 26.95
C TYR A 539 -24.83 -20.18 28.46
N THR A 540 -25.92 -19.94 29.20
CA THR A 540 -25.93 -20.21 30.64
C THR A 540 -25.78 -21.70 30.96
N ASP A 541 -26.45 -22.55 30.18
CA ASP A 541 -26.34 -24.02 30.31
C ASP A 541 -24.90 -24.49 30.01
N ALA A 542 -24.29 -23.95 28.94
CA ALA A 542 -22.91 -24.26 28.59
C ALA A 542 -21.91 -23.76 29.65
N LEU A 543 -22.15 -22.59 30.25
CA LEU A 543 -21.33 -22.03 31.32
C LEU A 543 -21.39 -22.90 32.59
N GLU A 544 -22.58 -23.33 32.98
CA GLU A 544 -22.77 -24.24 34.13
C GLU A 544 -22.14 -25.61 33.89
N ALA A 545 -22.25 -26.14 32.67
CA ALA A 545 -21.62 -27.41 32.30
C ALA A 545 -20.09 -27.34 32.32
N ALA A 546 -19.52 -26.21 31.89
CA ALA A 546 -18.06 -26.01 31.87
C ALA A 546 -17.47 -25.73 33.26
N PHE A 547 -18.22 -25.04 34.13
CA PHE A 547 -17.78 -24.65 35.46
C PHE A 547 -18.82 -25.04 36.53
N PRO A 548 -18.99 -26.34 36.83
CA PRO A 548 -19.99 -26.79 37.80
C PRO A 548 -19.67 -26.22 39.18
N GLU A 549 -20.71 -25.81 39.92
CA GLU A 549 -20.55 -25.44 41.33
C GLU A 549 -19.94 -26.61 42.11
N TYR A 550 -18.89 -26.34 42.88
CA TYR A 550 -18.28 -27.34 43.74
C TYR A 550 -19.27 -27.70 44.86
N ARG A 551 -20.13 -28.71 44.63
CA ARG A 551 -20.90 -29.33 45.71
C ARG A 551 -19.90 -30.04 46.61
N ALA A 552 -19.48 -29.37 47.68
CA ALA A 552 -18.83 -30.01 48.81
C ALA A 552 -19.72 -31.20 49.22
N ARG A 553 -19.22 -32.43 49.02
CA ARG A 553 -19.83 -33.64 49.58
C ARG A 553 -19.87 -33.42 51.09
N ARG A 554 -21.07 -33.16 51.62
CA ARG A 554 -21.35 -33.18 53.06
C ARG A 554 -21.19 -34.58 53.61
#